data_AF-A0A0C2YSU9-F1
#
_entry.id   AF-A0A0C2YSU9-F1
#
_cell.length_a   1.000
_cell.length_b   1.000
_cell.length_c   1.000
_cell.angle_alpha   90.00
_cell.angle_beta   90.00
_cell.angle_gamma   90.00
#
_symmetry.space_group_name_H-M   'P 1'
#
loop_
_entity.id
_entity.type
_entity.pdbx_description
1 polymer ?
#
loop_
_entity_poly.entity_id
_entity_poly.type
_entity_poly.pdbx_seq_one_letter_code
_entity_poly.pdbx_strand_id
1 'polypeptide(L)' 'AKLQERENHLRESWVQAMEARLVRDELVKCQRHEGVNHLENCSWLAQKYIKMLQENKVKGYKKIEV' A
#
# COMPACT_ATOMS: atom_id res chain seq x y z
N ALA A 1 15.44 12.68 20.54
CA ALA A 1 15.92 12.10 19.27
C ALA A 1 15.24 10.77 18.95
N LYS A 2 15.55 9.66 19.65
CA LYS A 2 15.02 8.31 19.33
C LYS A 2 13.49 8.16 19.39
N LEU A 3 12.79 8.89 20.25
CA LEU A 3 11.31 8.88 20.31
C LEU A 3 10.67 9.48 19.05
N GLN A 4 11.17 10.63 18.60
CA GLN A 4 10.68 11.28 17.38
C GLN A 4 10.91 10.40 16.14
N GLU A 5 12.06 9.73 16.07
CA GLU A 5 12.39 8.81 14.99
C GLU A 5 11.42 7.61 14.94
N ARG A 6 11.06 7.04 16.09
CA ARG A 6 10.04 5.98 16.18
C ARG A 6 8.68 6.45 15.71
N GLU A 7 8.26 7.65 16.15
CA GLU A 7 6.99 8.22 15.72
C GLU A 7 6.95 8.48 14.22
N ASN A 8 8.02 9.05 13.66
CA ASN A 8 8.13 9.32 12.24
C ASN A 8 8.06 8.02 11.43
N HIS A 9 8.82 6.99 11.83
CA HIS A 9 8.78 5.68 11.17
C HIS A 9 7.38 5.04 11.19
N LEU A 10 6.71 5.11 12.33
CA LEU A 10 5.34 4.61 12.44
C LEU A 10 4.38 5.38 11.53
N ARG A 11 4.46 6.72 11.52
CA ARG A 11 3.62 7.56 10.66
C ARG A 11 3.84 7.23 9.18
N GLU A 12 5.10 7.14 8.73
CA GLU A 12 5.44 6.77 7.36
C GLU A 12 4.91 5.38 7.00
N SER A 13 5.04 4.41 7.91
CA SER A 13 4.53 3.06 7.71
C SER A 13 3.00 3.04 7.55
N TRP A 14 2.28 3.87 8.32
CA TRP A 14 0.85 4.06 8.15
C TRP A 14 0.49 4.77 6.84
N VAL A 15 1.26 5.78 6.42
CA VAL A 15 1.06 6.45 5.12
C VAL A 15 1.16 5.44 3.97
N GLN A 16 2.20 4.62 3.95
CA GLN A 16 2.38 3.57 2.94
C GLN A 16 1.22 2.56 2.90
N ALA A 17 0.67 2.21 4.07
CA ALA A 17 -0.51 1.36 4.16
C ALA A 17 -1.78 2.05 3.63
N MET A 18 -1.93 3.36 3.87
CA MET A 18 -3.03 4.16 3.33
C MET A 18 -2.94 4.33 1.81
N GLU A 19 -1.74 4.49 1.25
CA GLU A 19 -1.52 4.52 -0.20
C GLU A 19 -1.97 3.20 -0.85
N ALA A 20 -1.65 2.05 -0.24
CA ALA A 20 -2.09 0.75 -0.74
C ALA A 20 -3.63 0.61 -0.71
N ARG A 21 -4.31 1.22 0.27
CA ARG A 21 -5.78 1.28 0.31
C ARG A 21 -6.36 2.09 -0.84
N LEU A 22 -5.76 3.24 -1.17
CA LEU A 22 -6.19 4.06 -2.32
C LEU A 22 -6.07 3.30 -3.64
N VAL A 23 -4.96 2.58 -3.85
CA VAL A 23 -4.77 1.75 -5.05
C VAL A 23 -5.80 0.62 -5.12
N ARG A 24 -6.13 -0.01 -3.98
CA ARG A 24 -7.21 -1.02 -3.92
C ARG A 24 -8.55 -0.43 -4.32
N ASP A 25 -8.90 0.74 -3.82
CA ASP A 25 -10.19 1.36 -4.10
C ASP A 25 -10.30 1.73 -5.59
N GLU A 26 -9.21 2.21 -6.19
CA GLU A 26 -9.17 2.50 -7.63
C GLU A 26 -9.21 1.22 -8.49
N LEU A 27 -8.53 0.16 -8.08
CA LEU A 27 -8.63 -1.16 -8.72
C LEU A 27 -10.06 -1.67 -8.73
N VAL A 28 -10.78 -1.54 -7.60
CA VAL A 28 -12.19 -1.97 -7.50
C VAL A 28 -13.07 -1.14 -8.44
N LYS A 29 -12.85 0.17 -8.56
CA LYS A 29 -13.58 1.00 -9.53
C LYS A 29 -13.29 0.57 -10.98
N CYS A 30 -12.02 0.35 -11.32
CA CYS A 30 -11.62 -0.12 -12.64
C CYS A 30 -12.29 -1.46 -12.98
N GLN A 31 -12.26 -2.43 -12.06
CA GLN A 31 -12.89 -3.73 -12.27
C GLN A 31 -14.41 -3.63 -12.46
N ARG A 32 -15.07 -2.72 -11.73
CA ARG A 32 -16.51 -2.47 -11.89
C ARG A 32 -16.84 -1.77 -13.21
N HIS A 33 -15.97 -0.88 -13.67
CA HIS A 33 -16.18 -0.13 -14.91
C HIS A 33 -15.95 -1.00 -16.16
N GLU A 34 -14.84 -1.74 -16.18
CA GLU A 34 -14.42 -2.55 -17.33
C GLU A 34 -15.22 -3.86 -17.50
N GLY A 35 -15.88 -4.32 -16.43
CA GLY A 35 -16.65 -5.56 -16.46
C GLY A 35 -15.78 -6.73 -16.90
N VAL A 36 -16.15 -7.40 -18.00
CA VAL A 36 -15.43 -8.59 -18.51
C VAL A 36 -13.99 -8.30 -18.94
N ASN A 37 -13.66 -7.06 -19.31
CA ASN A 37 -12.33 -6.68 -19.82
C ASN A 37 -11.33 -6.32 -18.71
N HIS A 38 -11.72 -6.42 -17.44
CA HIS A 38 -10.91 -5.94 -16.32
C HIS A 38 -9.53 -6.62 -16.22
N LEU A 39 -9.37 -7.83 -16.76
CA LEU A 39 -8.11 -8.57 -16.70
C LEU A 39 -7.00 -7.92 -17.54
N GLU A 40 -7.37 -7.30 -18.66
CA GLU A 40 -6.43 -6.59 -19.53
C GLU A 40 -6.26 -5.15 -19.05
N ASN A 41 -7.38 -4.43 -18.92
CA ASN A 41 -7.37 -2.98 -18.69
C ASN A 41 -6.94 -2.59 -17.26
N CYS A 42 -7.22 -3.43 -16.25
CA CYS A 42 -6.86 -3.17 -14.86
C CYS A 42 -5.61 -3.95 -14.37
N SER A 43 -4.93 -4.70 -15.24
CA SER A 43 -3.79 -5.55 -14.87
C SER A 43 -2.68 -4.78 -14.15
N TRP A 44 -2.36 -3.59 -14.64
CA TRP A 44 -1.32 -2.74 -14.06
C TRP A 44 -1.66 -2.27 -12.63
N LEU A 45 -2.94 -1.97 -12.34
CA LEU A 45 -3.41 -1.63 -10.99
C LEU A 45 -3.30 -2.83 -10.06
N ALA A 46 -3.68 -4.02 -10.54
CA ALA A 46 -3.56 -5.25 -9.77
C ALA A 46 -2.10 -5.56 -9.43
N GLN A 47 -1.19 -5.48 -10.42
CA GLN A 47 0.25 -5.68 -10.20
C GLN A 47 0.84 -4.65 -9.23
N LYS A 48 0.46 -3.37 -9.38
CA LYS A 48 0.87 -2.30 -8.46
C LYS A 48 0.39 -2.58 -7.04
N TYR A 49 -0.87 -2.97 -6.87
CA TYR A 49 -1.42 -3.30 -5.55
C TYR A 49 -0.69 -4.48 -4.91
N ILE A 50 -0.43 -5.56 -5.67
CA ILE A 50 0.31 -6.73 -5.17
C ILE A 50 1.71 -6.35 -4.73
N LYS A 51 2.43 -5.53 -5.52
CA LYS A 51 3.76 -5.03 -5.16
C LYS A 51 3.71 -4.24 -3.85
N MET A 52 2.75 -3.33 -3.71
CA MET A 52 2.58 -2.55 -2.49
C MET A 52 2.25 -3.42 -1.27
N LEU A 53 1.45 -4.49 -1.42
CA LEU A 53 1.18 -5.42 -0.32
C LEU A 53 2.43 -6.17 0.17
N GLN A 54 3.41 -6.39 -0.69
CA GLN A 54 4.68 -7.03 -0.33
C GLN A 54 5.61 -6.04 0.38
N GLU A 55 5.72 -4.82 -0.15
CA GLU A 55 6.69 -3.80 0.27
C GLU A 55 6.21 -2.99 1.49
N ASN A 56 4.95 -2.55 1.48
CA ASN A 56 4.37 -1.54 2.38
C ASN A 56 3.71 -2.14 3.64
N LYS A 57 4.10 -3.35 4.05
CA LYS A 57 3.57 -3.94 5.28
C LYS A 57 3.99 -3.08 6.47
N VAL A 58 3.04 -2.81 7.37
CA VAL A 58 3.33 -2.07 8.59
C VAL A 58 4.37 -2.84 9.42
N LYS A 59 5.59 -2.30 9.51
CA LYS A 59 6.69 -2.87 10.27
C LYS A 59 6.79 -2.11 11.59
N GLY A 60 6.81 -2.83 12.71
CA GLY A 60 6.95 -2.20 14.02
C GLY A 60 8.31 -1.53 14.21
N TYR A 61 8.40 -0.59 15.15
CA TYR A 61 9.59 0.22 15.44
C TYR A 61 10.76 -0.55 16.09
N LYS A 62 10.59 -1.83 16.43
CA LYS A 62 11.65 -2.67 17.05
C LYS A 62 12.95 -2.71 16.23
N LYS A 63 12.88 -2.44 14.92
CA LYS A 63 14.07 -2.38 14.05
C LYS A 63 14.97 -1.16 14.29
N ILE A 64 14.47 -0.11 14.95
CA ILE A 64 15.21 1.13 15.26
C ILE A 64 16.02 0.97 16.56
N GLU A 65 15.83 -0.12 17.30
CA GLU A 65 16.49 -0.38 18.59
C GLU A 65 17.76 -1.24 18.49
N VAL A 66 18.13 -1.72 17.31
CA VAL A 66 19.38 -2.47 17.06
C VAL A 66 20.51 -1.52 16.68
#